data_AF-A0A4U2EBG6-F1
#
_entry.id   AF-A0A4U2EBG6-F1
#
_cell.length_a   1.000
_cell.length_b   1.000
_cell.length_c   1.000
_cell.angle_alpha   90.00
_cell.angle_beta   90.00
_cell.angle_gamma   90.00
#
_symmetry.space_group_name_H-M   'P 1'
#
loop_
_entity.id
_entity.type
_entity.pdbx_description
1 polymer ?
#
loop_
_entity_poly.entity_id
_entity_poly.type
_entity_poly.pdbx_seq_one_letter_code
_entity_poly.pdbx_strand_id
1 'polypeptide(L)'
;MTATKINTPYWDHECNEFIVQDEAFLLPSKHTFSEPPFSIEGFHRVLIDNTWHQIPECKAYAKDRIRPDFWTYELAPIPSSHTFIKPGPYDTWRDETNSWQYSEALQRPSKTESELDWRNPLLVKVLDRIDQYEKDQSYPLELRTSPFTIEQYNLLLLDRKLLSDYPNVEGFPFCERPRLSGFTT
;
A
#
# COMPACT_ATOMS: atom_id res chain seq x y z
N MET A 1 38.55 -16.02 -40.47
CA MET A 1 39.01 -15.14 -39.38
C MET A 1 38.90 -13.72 -39.89
N THR A 2 37.90 -12.96 -39.45
CA THR A 2 37.77 -11.53 -39.74
C THR A 2 38.80 -10.80 -38.88
N ALA A 3 39.77 -10.13 -39.51
CA ALA A 3 40.78 -9.36 -38.80
C ALA A 3 40.12 -8.19 -38.06
N THR A 4 40.24 -8.17 -36.73
CA THR A 4 39.84 -7.02 -35.92
C THR A 4 40.81 -5.88 -36.19
N LYS A 5 40.31 -4.69 -36.57
CA LYS A 5 41.17 -3.56 -36.92
C LYS A 5 41.67 -2.88 -35.65
N ILE A 6 42.98 -2.59 -35.59
CA ILE A 6 43.55 -1.66 -34.60
C ILE A 6 42.77 -0.34 -34.63
N ASN A 7 42.60 0.29 -33.47
CA ASN A 7 41.82 1.50 -33.25
C ASN A 7 40.28 1.33 -33.40
N THR A 8 39.77 0.09 -33.39
CA THR A 8 38.33 -0.14 -33.28
C THR A 8 37.91 -0.03 -31.80
N PRO A 9 36.86 0.73 -31.46
CA PRO A 9 36.34 0.78 -30.10
C PRO A 9 35.61 -0.52 -29.75
N TYR A 10 35.66 -0.89 -28.48
CA TYR A 10 34.86 -1.97 -27.90
C TYR A 10 34.46 -1.59 -26.47
N TRP A 11 33.39 -2.20 -25.97
CA TRP A 11 32.83 -1.87 -24.66
C TRP A 11 32.73 -3.08 -23.77
N ASP A 12 32.95 -2.90 -22.47
CA ASP A 12 32.61 -3.90 -21.47
C ASP A 12 31.12 -3.83 -21.09
N HIS A 13 30.67 -4.78 -20.29
CA HIS A 13 29.30 -4.82 -19.75
C HIS A 13 28.91 -3.64 -18.85
N GLU A 14 29.85 -2.81 -18.40
CA GLU A 14 29.62 -1.60 -17.59
C GLU A 14 29.56 -0.33 -18.46
N CYS A 15 29.58 -0.49 -19.79
CA CYS A 15 29.63 0.58 -20.79
C CYS A 15 30.96 1.36 -20.82
N ASN A 16 32.03 0.84 -20.23
CA ASN A 16 33.35 1.45 -20.36
C ASN A 16 33.88 1.22 -21.77
N GLU A 17 34.36 2.28 -22.41
CA GLU A 17 34.95 2.23 -23.74
C GLU A 17 36.45 1.89 -23.68
N PHE A 18 36.87 1.00 -24.57
CA PHE A 18 38.25 0.59 -24.77
C PHE A 18 38.58 0.60 -26.26
N ILE A 19 39.87 0.53 -26.58
CA ILE A 19 40.36 0.57 -27.97
C ILE A 19 41.23 -0.65 -28.23
N VAL A 20 41.05 -1.30 -29.38
CA VAL A 20 41.91 -2.39 -29.84
C VAL A 20 43.32 -1.87 -30.14
N GLN A 21 44.32 -2.40 -29.43
CA GLN A 21 45.73 -2.00 -29.56
C GLN A 21 46.61 -3.02 -30.30
N ASP A 22 46.09 -4.22 -30.60
CA ASP A 22 46.85 -5.33 -31.19
C ASP A 22 46.09 -5.92 -32.40
N GLU A 23 46.82 -6.30 -33.45
CA GLU A 23 46.27 -7.00 -34.62
C GLU A 23 45.79 -8.43 -34.29
N ALA A 24 46.37 -9.04 -33.26
CA ALA A 24 45.98 -10.37 -32.76
C ALA A 24 44.89 -10.31 -31.67
N PHE A 25 44.20 -9.17 -31.52
CA PHE A 25 43.24 -8.95 -30.45
C PHE A 25 42.05 -9.92 -30.49
N LEU A 26 41.79 -10.56 -29.35
CA LEU A 26 40.62 -11.37 -29.08
C LEU A 26 39.70 -10.60 -28.13
N LEU A 27 38.43 -10.45 -28.52
CA LEU A 27 37.43 -9.78 -27.69
C LEU A 27 37.25 -10.54 -26.37
N PRO A 28 37.47 -9.90 -25.20
CA PRO A 28 37.32 -10.58 -23.93
C PRO A 28 35.86 -10.96 -23.64
N SER A 29 35.65 -11.89 -22.70
CA SER A 29 34.30 -12.25 -22.25
C SER A 29 33.55 -11.03 -21.70
N LYS A 30 32.22 -10.96 -21.91
CA LYS A 30 31.37 -9.83 -21.49
C LYS A 30 31.73 -8.47 -22.12
N HIS A 31 32.33 -8.50 -23.32
CA HIS A 31 32.59 -7.31 -24.12
C HIS A 31 31.87 -7.43 -25.47
N THR A 32 31.66 -6.29 -26.13
CA THR A 32 31.04 -6.22 -27.45
C THR A 32 31.67 -5.11 -28.28
N PHE A 33 31.64 -5.26 -29.61
CA PHE A 33 31.95 -4.18 -30.56
C PHE A 33 30.71 -3.31 -30.86
N SER A 34 29.55 -3.63 -30.29
CA SER A 34 28.36 -2.77 -30.38
C SER A 34 28.48 -1.66 -29.35
N GLU A 35 28.31 -0.41 -29.78
CA GLU A 35 28.24 0.74 -28.89
C GLU A 35 27.03 0.63 -27.94
N PRO A 36 27.18 0.97 -26.64
CA PRO A 36 26.06 1.01 -25.70
C PRO A 36 25.05 2.09 -26.11
N PRO A 37 23.75 1.87 -25.88
CA PRO A 37 22.74 2.88 -26.16
C PRO A 37 22.88 4.10 -25.24
N PHE A 38 22.29 5.21 -25.65
CA PHE A 38 22.23 6.42 -24.84
C PHE A 38 21.63 6.15 -23.46
N SER A 39 22.15 6.79 -22.42
CA SER A 39 21.59 6.63 -21.07
C SER A 39 20.20 7.27 -21.01
N ILE A 40 19.23 6.53 -20.48
CA ILE A 40 17.88 7.02 -20.20
C ILE A 40 17.68 6.99 -18.69
N GLU A 41 17.13 8.06 -18.12
CA GLU A 41 16.82 8.12 -16.69
C GLU A 41 15.82 7.02 -16.31
N GLY A 42 16.09 6.32 -15.19
CA GLY A 42 15.27 5.20 -14.74
C GLY A 42 15.47 3.91 -15.55
N PHE A 43 16.52 3.81 -16.37
CA PHE A 43 16.90 2.59 -17.08
C PHE A 43 18.37 2.24 -16.83
N HIS A 44 18.63 0.96 -16.60
CA HIS A 44 19.96 0.39 -16.53
C HIS A 44 20.34 -0.30 -17.84
N ARG A 45 21.57 -0.11 -18.31
CA ARG A 45 22.07 -0.75 -19.55
C ARG A 45 22.74 -2.06 -19.20
N VAL A 46 22.30 -3.15 -19.82
CA VAL A 46 22.84 -4.48 -19.59
C VAL A 46 23.16 -5.15 -20.92
N LEU A 47 24.34 -5.78 -20.98
CA LEU A 47 24.76 -6.59 -22.12
C LEU A 47 24.31 -8.05 -21.89
N ILE A 48 23.36 -8.53 -22.69
CA ILE A 48 22.84 -9.91 -22.63
C ILE A 48 23.02 -10.51 -24.03
N ASP A 49 23.67 -11.68 -24.12
CA ASP A 49 23.92 -12.37 -25.40
C ASP A 49 24.50 -11.45 -26.49
N ASN A 50 25.50 -10.65 -26.11
CA ASN A 50 26.18 -9.64 -26.96
C ASN A 50 25.27 -8.52 -27.51
N THR A 51 24.06 -8.39 -26.98
CA THR A 51 23.09 -7.35 -27.37
C THR A 51 22.83 -6.42 -26.19
N TRP A 52 22.78 -5.11 -26.45
CA TRP A 52 22.45 -4.13 -25.43
C TRP A 52 20.96 -4.08 -25.15
N HIS A 53 20.59 -4.12 -23.89
CA HIS A 53 19.24 -3.93 -23.39
C HIS A 53 19.20 -2.73 -22.45
N GLN A 54 18.08 -2.02 -22.46
CA GLN A 54 17.75 -1.01 -21.46
C GLN A 54 16.62 -1.55 -20.60
N ILE A 55 16.92 -1.80 -19.33
CA ILE A 55 16.00 -2.43 -18.39
C ILE A 55 15.54 -1.36 -17.41
N PRO A 56 14.24 -1.18 -17.19
CA PRO A 56 13.75 -0.19 -16.25
C PRO A 56 14.25 -0.48 -14.82
N GLU A 57 14.53 0.58 -14.08
CA GLU A 57 14.72 0.48 -12.65
C GLU A 57 13.40 0.07 -11.98
N CYS A 58 13.50 -0.85 -11.04
CA CYS A 58 12.38 -1.36 -10.28
C CYS A 58 12.76 -1.44 -8.80
N LYS A 59 11.74 -1.50 -7.94
CA LYS A 59 11.94 -1.61 -6.51
C LYS A 59 11.89 -3.08 -6.08
N ALA A 60 12.93 -3.54 -5.39
CA ALA A 60 12.92 -4.81 -4.69
C ALA A 60 12.34 -4.60 -3.28
N TYR A 61 11.22 -5.25 -3.01
CA TYR A 61 10.49 -5.14 -1.75
C TYR A 61 10.98 -6.18 -0.76
N ALA A 62 11.29 -5.75 0.47
CA ALA A 62 11.67 -6.67 1.52
C ALA A 62 10.47 -7.52 1.96
N LYS A 63 10.63 -8.84 1.99
CA LYS A 63 9.62 -9.81 2.47
C LYS A 63 9.30 -9.62 3.96
N ASP A 64 10.31 -9.24 4.72
CA ASP A 64 10.21 -8.81 6.11
C ASP A 64 10.32 -7.28 6.19
N ARG A 65 9.32 -6.63 6.79
CA ARG A 65 9.20 -5.17 6.91
C ARG A 65 10.24 -4.52 7.82
N ILE A 66 11.00 -5.30 8.58
CA ILE A 66 12.13 -4.79 9.36
C ILE A 66 13.28 -4.35 8.44
N ARG A 67 13.35 -4.89 7.23
CA ARG A 67 14.40 -4.56 6.25
C ARG A 67 13.92 -3.46 5.29
N PRO A 68 14.84 -2.60 4.81
CA PRO A 68 14.50 -1.59 3.83
C PRO A 68 14.30 -2.21 2.44
N ASP A 69 13.37 -1.65 1.68
CA ASP A 69 13.33 -1.85 0.23
C ASP A 69 14.53 -1.16 -0.45
N PHE A 70 14.89 -1.59 -1.66
CA PHE A 70 15.93 -0.92 -2.46
C PHE A 70 15.57 -0.88 -3.94
N TRP A 71 16.19 0.06 -4.68
CA TRP A 71 16.06 0.16 -6.13
C TRP A 71 17.12 -0.68 -6.83
N THR A 72 16.71 -1.35 -7.89
CA THR A 72 17.55 -2.16 -8.77
C THR A 72 16.89 -2.22 -10.15
N TYR A 73 17.15 -3.22 -10.98
CA TYR A 73 16.55 -3.38 -12.30
C TYR A 73 15.92 -4.78 -12.46
N GLU A 74 14.96 -4.91 -13.38
CA GLU A 74 14.04 -6.06 -13.51
C GLU A 74 14.71 -7.44 -13.70
N LEU A 75 16.00 -7.49 -14.03
CA LEU A 75 16.78 -8.71 -14.22
C LEU A 75 17.96 -8.86 -13.24
N ALA A 76 18.11 -7.95 -12.28
CA ALA A 76 19.17 -8.04 -11.29
C ALA A 76 18.92 -9.22 -10.34
N PRO A 77 19.96 -9.99 -9.96
CA PRO A 77 19.83 -10.94 -8.87
C PRO A 77 19.51 -10.19 -7.57
N ILE A 78 18.44 -10.58 -6.89
CA ILE A 78 18.07 -10.04 -5.57
C ILE A 78 18.25 -11.11 -4.49
N PRO A 79 18.54 -10.72 -3.24
CA PRO A 79 18.59 -11.66 -2.13
C PRO A 79 17.23 -12.36 -1.94
N SER A 80 17.24 -13.60 -1.45
CA SER A 80 16.02 -14.37 -1.19
C SER A 80 15.05 -13.70 -0.21
N SER A 81 15.53 -12.72 0.57
CA SER A 81 14.72 -11.89 1.47
C SER A 81 13.93 -10.78 0.77
N HIS A 82 14.02 -10.64 -0.56
CA HIS A 82 13.32 -9.63 -1.34
C HIS A 82 12.51 -10.26 -2.46
N THR A 83 11.58 -9.48 -3.02
CA THR A 83 10.74 -9.84 -4.16
C THR A 83 10.48 -8.60 -5.02
N PHE A 84 10.28 -8.79 -6.32
CA PHE A 84 9.81 -7.72 -7.20
C PHE A 84 8.29 -7.54 -7.17
N ILE A 85 7.57 -8.44 -6.50
CA ILE A 85 6.12 -8.31 -6.33
C ILE A 85 5.85 -7.17 -5.35
N LYS A 86 5.08 -6.17 -5.77
CA LYS A 86 4.70 -5.05 -4.93
C LYS A 86 3.67 -5.49 -3.87
N PRO A 87 3.86 -5.14 -2.59
CA PRO A 87 2.87 -5.40 -1.56
C PRO A 87 1.70 -4.40 -1.58
N GLY A 88 0.54 -4.86 -1.10
CA GLY A 88 -0.51 -3.99 -0.60
C GLY A 88 -0.14 -3.34 0.75
N PRO A 89 -0.91 -2.31 1.17
CA PRO A 89 -0.61 -1.53 2.38
C PRO A 89 -0.66 -2.33 3.68
N TYR A 90 -1.44 -3.42 3.70
CA TYR A 90 -1.66 -4.27 4.87
C TYR A 90 -1.24 -5.72 4.61
N ASP A 91 -0.35 -5.94 3.65
CA ASP A 91 0.10 -7.27 3.28
C ASP A 91 1.32 -7.71 4.08
N THR A 92 1.33 -8.99 4.44
CA THR A 92 2.48 -9.70 5.01
C THR A 92 2.92 -10.78 4.04
N TRP A 93 4.23 -11.01 3.93
CA TRP A 93 4.75 -12.07 3.08
C TRP A 93 4.44 -13.44 3.69
N ARG A 94 4.08 -14.40 2.84
CA ARG A 94 3.92 -15.81 3.21
C ARG A 94 4.86 -16.67 2.41
N ASP A 95 5.76 -17.34 3.10
CA ASP A 95 6.77 -18.20 2.46
C ASP A 95 6.11 -19.45 1.85
N GLU A 96 5.01 -19.93 2.41
CA GLU A 96 4.31 -21.12 1.92
C GLU A 96 3.71 -20.93 0.53
N THR A 97 3.19 -19.72 0.24
CA THR A 97 2.59 -19.38 -1.05
C THR A 97 3.50 -18.51 -1.91
N ASN A 98 4.68 -18.15 -1.41
CA ASN A 98 5.64 -17.24 -2.04
C ASN A 98 4.95 -15.96 -2.57
N SER A 99 4.06 -15.38 -1.75
CA SER A 99 3.23 -14.25 -2.14
C SER A 99 2.86 -13.35 -0.96
N TRP A 100 2.44 -12.14 -1.29
CA TRP A 100 1.81 -11.22 -0.34
C TRP A 100 0.41 -11.71 0.00
N GLN A 101 0.06 -11.68 1.28
CA GLN A 101 -1.30 -11.94 1.75
C GLN A 101 -1.75 -10.83 2.70
N TYR A 102 -3.01 -10.43 2.53
CA TYR A 102 -3.65 -9.44 3.38
C TYR A 102 -3.66 -9.87 4.85
N SER A 103 -3.35 -8.93 5.73
CA SER A 103 -3.32 -9.13 7.18
C SER A 103 -4.27 -8.16 7.87
N GLU A 104 -5.38 -8.68 8.39
CA GLU A 104 -6.30 -7.90 9.23
C GLU A 104 -5.59 -7.29 10.44
N ALA A 105 -4.57 -7.95 10.99
CA ALA A 105 -3.81 -7.44 12.12
C ALA A 105 -3.10 -6.12 11.80
N LEU A 106 -2.58 -5.98 10.57
CA LEU A 106 -1.93 -4.74 10.11
C LEU A 106 -2.94 -3.63 9.83
N GLN A 107 -4.12 -3.97 9.28
CA GLN A 107 -5.17 -2.98 9.02
C GLN A 107 -5.93 -2.56 10.29
N ARG A 108 -5.99 -3.41 11.32
CA ARG A 108 -6.84 -3.23 12.50
C ARG A 108 -6.70 -1.85 13.17
N PRO A 109 -5.51 -1.25 13.38
CA PRO A 109 -5.39 0.08 13.99
C PRO A 109 -6.09 1.17 13.17
N SER A 110 -5.78 1.28 11.87
CA SER A 110 -6.37 2.31 10.99
C SER A 110 -7.87 2.11 10.79
N LYS A 111 -8.31 0.84 10.71
CA LYS A 111 -9.74 0.52 10.62
C LYS A 111 -10.47 0.83 11.93
N THR A 112 -9.86 0.59 13.09
CA THR A 112 -10.43 0.96 14.40
C THR A 112 -10.64 2.46 14.50
N GLU A 113 -9.64 3.25 14.15
CA GLU A 113 -9.73 4.71 14.13
C GLU A 113 -10.86 5.17 13.19
N SER A 114 -10.90 4.66 11.95
CA SER A 114 -11.96 4.99 10.99
C SER A 114 -13.37 4.65 11.48
N GLU A 115 -13.56 3.51 12.16
CA GLU A 115 -14.86 3.13 12.72
C GLU A 115 -15.25 3.97 13.94
N LEU A 116 -14.28 4.38 14.76
CA LEU A 116 -14.51 5.29 15.88
C LEU A 116 -14.85 6.70 15.39
N ASP A 117 -14.16 7.19 14.36
CA ASP A 117 -14.44 8.48 13.72
C ASP A 117 -15.84 8.54 13.10
N TRP A 118 -16.34 7.41 12.60
CA TRP A 118 -17.73 7.30 12.18
C TRP A 118 -18.70 7.26 13.36
N ARG A 119 -18.42 6.44 14.39
CA ARG A 119 -19.34 6.19 15.51
C ARG A 119 -19.47 7.40 16.44
N ASN A 120 -18.36 8.06 16.79
CA ASN A 120 -18.34 9.08 17.83
C ASN A 120 -19.23 10.30 17.50
N PRO A 121 -19.18 10.89 16.29
CA PRO A 121 -20.06 12.01 15.94
C PRO A 121 -21.54 11.63 15.92
N LEU A 122 -21.87 10.39 15.54
CA LEU A 122 -23.25 9.90 15.57
C LEU A 122 -23.74 9.72 17.01
N LEU A 123 -22.91 9.16 17.89
CA LEU A 123 -23.24 8.99 19.30
C LEU A 123 -23.47 10.35 19.98
N VAL A 124 -22.62 11.35 19.71
CA VAL A 124 -22.82 12.72 20.21
C VAL A 124 -24.19 13.26 19.78
N LYS A 125 -24.54 13.16 18.50
CA LYS A 125 -25.86 13.62 18.00
C LYS A 125 -27.02 12.91 18.70
N VAL A 126 -26.93 11.60 18.91
CA VAL A 126 -27.98 10.83 19.61
C VAL A 126 -28.11 11.27 21.05
N LEU A 127 -26.98 11.44 21.76
CA LEU A 127 -26.96 11.93 23.13
C LEU A 127 -27.57 13.33 23.24
N ASP A 128 -27.22 14.25 22.34
CA ASP A 128 -27.79 15.61 22.32
C ASP A 128 -29.32 15.61 22.16
N ARG A 129 -29.86 14.70 21.34
CA ARG A 129 -31.33 14.57 21.15
C ARG A 129 -32.03 13.95 22.36
N ILE A 130 -31.41 12.96 23.00
CA ILE A 130 -31.89 12.39 24.26
C ILE A 130 -31.95 13.49 25.33
N ASP A 131 -30.85 14.22 25.50
CA ASP A 131 -30.74 15.36 26.42
C ASP A 131 -31.80 16.42 26.15
N GLN A 132 -32.06 16.74 24.87
CA GLN A 132 -33.09 17.69 24.47
C GLN A 132 -34.49 17.22 24.93
N TYR A 133 -34.84 15.96 24.64
CA TYR A 133 -36.13 15.39 25.04
C TYR A 133 -36.30 15.38 26.57
N GLU A 134 -35.28 14.90 27.30
CA GLU A 134 -35.31 14.76 28.76
C GLU A 134 -35.45 16.12 29.46
N LYS A 135 -34.69 17.13 29.02
CA LYS A 135 -34.81 18.49 29.55
C LYS A 135 -36.19 19.07 29.25
N ASP A 136 -36.72 18.84 28.06
CA ASP A 136 -38.03 19.36 27.66
C ASP A 136 -39.19 18.77 28.49
N GLN A 137 -39.05 17.53 28.98
CA GLN A 137 -40.04 16.94 29.89
C GLN A 137 -40.21 17.71 31.20
N SER A 138 -39.21 18.51 31.62
CA SER A 138 -39.31 19.33 32.84
C SER A 138 -40.17 20.59 32.66
N TYR A 139 -40.45 21.02 31.42
CA TYR A 139 -41.27 22.18 31.15
C TYR A 139 -42.77 21.86 31.22
N PRO A 140 -43.62 22.86 31.53
CA PRO A 140 -45.07 22.74 31.39
C PRO A 140 -45.45 22.24 30.00
N LEU A 141 -46.45 21.36 29.93
CA LEU A 141 -46.82 20.65 28.70
C LEU A 141 -47.01 21.58 27.48
N GLU A 142 -47.63 22.74 27.68
CA GLU A 142 -47.90 23.71 26.61
C GLU A 142 -46.66 24.45 26.11
N LEU A 143 -45.56 24.41 26.87
CA LEU A 143 -44.29 25.05 26.54
C LEU A 143 -43.24 24.06 26.06
N ARG A 144 -43.59 22.77 25.95
CA ARG A 144 -42.71 21.73 25.43
C ARG A 144 -42.50 21.91 23.93
N THR A 145 -41.25 21.80 23.51
CA THR A 145 -40.82 22.03 22.13
C THR A 145 -40.05 20.87 21.54
N SER A 146 -39.86 19.79 22.30
CA SER A 146 -39.19 18.60 21.81
C SER A 146 -39.91 18.07 20.56
N PRO A 147 -39.19 17.86 19.45
CA PRO A 147 -39.79 17.38 18.21
C PRO A 147 -40.14 15.88 18.25
N PHE A 148 -39.81 15.17 19.33
CA PHE A 148 -39.89 13.72 19.41
C PHE A 148 -41.12 13.23 20.19
N THR A 149 -41.74 12.16 19.70
CA THR A 149 -42.68 11.35 20.48
C THR A 149 -41.94 10.43 21.46
N ILE A 150 -42.66 9.83 22.41
CA ILE A 150 -42.07 8.85 23.34
C ILE A 150 -41.52 7.62 22.59
N GLU A 151 -42.16 7.20 21.51
CA GLU A 151 -41.68 6.10 20.65
C GLU A 151 -40.36 6.48 19.98
N GLN A 152 -40.25 7.70 19.44
CA GLN A 152 -39.02 8.20 18.82
C GLN A 152 -37.89 8.36 19.86
N TYR A 153 -38.20 8.78 21.08
CA TYR A 153 -37.24 8.81 22.18
C TYR A 153 -36.73 7.40 22.53
N ASN A 154 -37.61 6.40 22.58
CA ASN A 154 -37.19 5.01 22.81
C ASN A 154 -36.27 4.47 21.69
N LEU A 155 -36.51 4.87 20.44
CA LEU A 155 -35.62 4.56 19.32
C LEU A 155 -34.23 5.20 19.50
N LEU A 156 -34.15 6.45 19.96
CA LEU A 156 -32.86 7.09 20.29
C LEU A 156 -32.11 6.36 21.40
N LEU A 157 -32.81 5.84 22.42
CA LEU A 157 -32.19 5.05 23.48
C LEU A 157 -31.62 3.72 22.95
N LEU A 158 -32.32 3.06 22.02
CA LEU A 158 -31.81 1.87 21.35
C LEU A 158 -30.56 2.18 20.51
N ASP A 159 -30.59 3.26 19.73
CA ASP A 159 -29.45 3.71 18.93
C ASP A 159 -28.24 4.05 19.79
N ARG A 160 -28.46 4.74 20.94
CA ARG A 160 -27.40 5.02 21.92
C ARG A 160 -26.75 3.73 22.39
N LYS A 161 -27.54 2.71 22.71
CA LYS A 161 -27.03 1.41 23.15
C LYS A 161 -26.21 0.75 22.02
N LEU A 162 -26.75 0.68 20.81
CA LEU A 162 -26.06 0.09 19.65
C LEU A 162 -24.70 0.77 19.39
N LEU A 163 -24.65 2.10 19.40
CA LEU A 163 -23.41 2.87 19.18
C LEU A 163 -22.41 2.73 20.34
N SER A 164 -22.90 2.57 21.56
CA SER A 164 -22.05 2.39 22.75
C SER A 164 -21.44 1.00 22.79
N ASP A 165 -22.21 -0.02 22.42
CA ASP A 165 -21.78 -1.42 22.44
C ASP A 165 -20.90 -1.75 21.23
N TYR A 166 -21.04 -1.04 20.10
CA TYR A 166 -20.36 -1.32 18.83
C TYR A 166 -18.86 -1.64 18.92
N PRO A 167 -18.01 -0.88 19.65
CA PRO A 167 -16.59 -1.19 19.76
C PRO A 167 -16.28 -2.52 20.48
N ASN A 168 -17.25 -3.04 21.23
CA ASN A 168 -17.13 -4.28 22.01
C ASN A 168 -17.81 -5.46 21.32
N VAL A 169 -18.40 -5.26 20.13
CA VAL A 169 -19.03 -6.32 19.34
C VAL A 169 -17.95 -7.24 18.77
N GLU A 170 -18.23 -8.54 18.75
CA GLU A 170 -17.37 -9.53 18.12
C GLU A 170 -17.08 -9.16 16.65
N GLY A 171 -15.82 -9.24 16.26
CA GLY A 171 -15.38 -8.87 14.92
C GLY A 171 -15.10 -7.38 14.72
N PHE A 172 -15.33 -6.50 15.69
CA PHE A 172 -14.88 -5.11 15.59
C PHE A 172 -13.35 -5.05 15.34
N PRO A 173 -12.85 -4.21 14.40
CA PRO A 173 -13.55 -3.17 13.63
C PRO A 173 -13.99 -3.61 12.22
N PHE A 174 -14.05 -4.91 11.95
CA PHE A 174 -14.39 -5.48 10.64
C PHE A 174 -15.82 -6.01 10.55
N CYS A 175 -16.58 -5.97 11.64
CA CYS A 175 -18.00 -6.29 11.64
C CYS A 175 -18.83 -5.22 10.91
N GLU A 176 -20.09 -5.57 10.59
CA GLU A 176 -21.02 -4.60 10.03
C GLU A 176 -21.38 -3.51 11.04
N ARG A 177 -21.54 -2.29 10.54
CA ARG A 177 -22.02 -1.16 11.34
C ARG A 177 -23.47 -1.42 11.80
N PRO A 178 -23.84 -1.03 13.03
CA PRO A 178 -25.21 -1.16 13.50
C PRO A 178 -26.15 -0.30 12.63
N ARG A 179 -27.35 -0.82 12.39
CA ARG A 179 -28.43 -0.07 11.72
C ARG A 179 -29.13 0.80 12.75
N LEU A 180 -29.02 2.11 12.58
CA LEU A 180 -29.65 3.10 13.45
C LEU A 180 -31.06 3.42 12.97
N SER A 181 -31.93 3.68 13.93
CA SER A 181 -33.35 3.98 13.71
C SER A 181 -33.66 5.49 13.68
N GLY A 182 -32.80 6.31 14.29
CA GLY A 182 -33.06 7.71 14.65
C GLY A 182 -32.64 8.78 13.65
N PHE A 183 -32.34 8.42 12.40
CA PHE A 183 -31.98 9.38 11.33
C PHE A 183 -32.90 9.32 10.10
N THR A 184 -34.14 8.87 10.24
CA THR A 184 -35.17 9.27 9.28
C THR A 184 -35.48 10.75 9.54
N THR A 185 -34.92 11.60 8.67
CA THR A 185 -35.38 12.98 8.43
C THR A 185 -36.89 13.06 8.31
#